data_AF-A0A0D3FSQ1-F1
#
_entry.id   AF-A0A0D3FSQ1-F1
#
_cell.length_a   1.000
_cell.length_b   1.000
_cell.length_c   1.000
_cell.angle_alpha   90.00
_cell.angle_beta   90.00
_cell.angle_gamma   90.00
#
_symmetry.space_group_name_H-M   'P 1'
#
loop_
_entity.id
_entity.type
_entity.pdbx_description
1 polymer ?
#
loop_
_entity_poly.entity_id
_entity_poly.type
_entity_poly.pdbx_seq_one_letter_code
_entity_poly.pdbx_strand_id
1 'polypeptide(L)'
;MSATYDREAEHRALNATLSGVHGLVASGVTAVPSIFRVPDPEPREGSDKARLYSRDPARAAKYNCNFDLYQSPAANWRDMLYLRTAPDPPPAGDLPEYCR
;
A
#
# COMPACT_ATOMS: atom_id res chain seq x y z
N MET A 1 -13.34 30.17 6.92
CA MET A 1 -13.00 29.79 5.54
C MET A 1 -11.74 28.95 5.60
N SER A 2 -11.86 27.62 5.70
CA SER A 2 -10.69 26.74 5.57
C SER A 2 -10.27 26.77 4.11
N ALA A 3 -9.04 27.14 3.80
CA ALA A 3 -8.48 26.85 2.50
C ALA A 3 -8.62 25.33 2.27
N THR A 4 -9.25 24.94 1.17
CA THR A 4 -9.43 23.54 0.84
C THR A 4 -8.05 22.92 0.64
N TYR A 5 -7.75 21.86 1.38
CA TYR A 5 -6.50 21.12 1.27
C TYR A 5 -6.36 20.52 -0.14
N ASP A 6 -5.41 21.03 -0.94
CA ASP A 6 -5.13 20.52 -2.29
C ASP A 6 -4.07 19.40 -2.22
N ARG A 7 -4.57 18.17 -2.07
CA ARG A 7 -3.76 16.94 -2.05
C ARG A 7 -2.90 16.81 -3.32
N GLU A 8 -3.44 17.18 -4.47
CA GLU A 8 -2.74 16.97 -5.74
C GLU A 8 -1.56 17.92 -5.89
N ALA A 9 -1.72 19.17 -5.46
CA ALA A 9 -0.62 20.13 -5.46
C ALA A 9 0.54 19.66 -4.56
N GLU A 10 0.24 19.12 -3.36
CA GLU A 10 1.28 18.55 -2.50
C GLU A 10 1.95 17.32 -3.13
N HIS A 11 1.19 16.45 -3.83
CA HIS A 11 1.76 15.29 -4.54
C HIS A 11 2.72 15.74 -5.62
N ARG A 12 2.31 16.73 -6.42
CA ARG A 12 3.15 17.31 -7.47
C ARG A 12 4.40 17.96 -6.89
N ALA A 13 4.27 18.73 -5.81
CA ALA A 13 5.41 19.37 -5.14
C ALA A 13 6.41 18.35 -4.59
N LEU A 14 5.93 17.30 -3.90
CA LEU A 14 6.79 16.22 -3.41
C LEU A 14 7.48 15.48 -4.55
N ASN A 15 6.73 15.11 -5.61
CA ASN A 15 7.29 14.41 -6.75
C ASN A 15 8.37 15.25 -7.48
N ALA A 16 8.16 16.57 -7.59
CA ALA A 16 9.12 17.49 -8.19
C ALA A 16 10.48 17.55 -7.46
N THR A 17 10.54 17.17 -6.18
CA THR A 17 11.80 17.07 -5.44
C THR A 17 12.68 15.90 -5.91
N LEU A 18 12.09 14.88 -6.56
CA LEU A 18 12.72 13.61 -6.93
C LEU A 18 13.39 12.87 -5.75
N SER A 19 13.14 13.30 -4.52
CA SER A 19 13.77 12.79 -3.30
C SER A 19 12.94 11.72 -2.61
N GLY A 20 11.64 11.63 -2.95
CA GLY A 20 10.71 10.65 -2.38
C GLY A 20 10.72 10.67 -0.85
N VAL A 21 10.67 9.47 -0.25
CA VAL A 21 10.69 9.30 1.21
C VAL A 21 12.02 9.78 1.83
N HIS A 22 13.13 9.71 1.09
CA HIS A 22 14.42 10.20 1.60
C HIS A 22 14.37 11.70 1.91
N GLY A 23 13.74 12.51 1.05
CA GLY A 23 13.57 13.94 1.30
C GLY A 23 12.70 14.24 2.52
N LEU A 24 11.66 13.44 2.75
CA LEU A 24 10.80 13.57 3.95
C LEU A 24 11.58 13.28 5.23
N VAL A 25 12.45 12.27 5.22
CA VAL A 25 13.32 11.95 6.36
C VAL A 25 14.35 13.06 6.56
N ALA A 26 15.00 13.50 5.49
CA ALA A 26 16.02 14.56 5.53
C ALA A 26 15.45 15.92 5.99
N SER A 27 14.16 16.19 5.73
CA SER A 27 13.49 17.40 6.21
C SER A 27 13.15 17.38 7.71
N GLY A 28 13.42 16.28 8.42
CA GLY A 28 13.14 16.14 9.84
C GLY A 28 11.65 16.05 10.18
N VAL A 29 10.83 15.47 9.29
CA VAL A 29 9.38 15.35 9.53
C VAL A 29 9.10 14.50 10.78
N THR A 30 8.29 15.00 11.70
CA THR A 30 7.97 14.31 12.98
C THR A 30 6.55 13.73 13.03
N ALA A 31 5.73 14.04 12.03
CA ALA A 31 4.36 13.56 11.92
C ALA A 31 4.04 13.22 10.46
N VAL A 32 3.12 12.28 10.23
CA VAL A 32 2.69 11.90 8.88
C VAL A 32 2.04 13.11 8.19
N PRO A 33 2.61 13.59 7.06
CA PRO A 33 2.03 14.67 6.27
C PRO A 33 0.61 14.37 5.81
N SER A 34 -0.22 15.41 5.68
CA SER A 34 -1.62 15.33 5.22
C SER A 34 -1.78 14.58 3.90
N ILE A 35 -0.82 14.72 2.99
CA ILE A 35 -0.75 14.04 1.70
C ILE A 35 -0.81 12.51 1.78
N PHE A 36 -0.35 11.93 2.90
CA PHE A 36 -0.37 10.49 3.15
C PHE A 36 -1.55 10.04 4.00
N ARG A 37 -2.37 10.96 4.52
CA ARG A 37 -3.58 10.62 5.25
C ARG A 37 -4.68 10.34 4.24
N VAL A 38 -5.41 9.23 4.43
CA VAL A 38 -6.59 8.94 3.61
C VAL A 38 -7.72 9.82 4.16
N PRO A 39 -8.33 10.71 3.34
CA PRO A 39 -9.28 11.71 3.82
C PRO A 39 -10.61 11.10 4.30
N ASP A 40 -10.87 9.84 3.99
CA ASP A 40 -11.92 9.02 4.57
C ASP A 40 -11.41 7.57 4.57
N PRO A 41 -11.38 6.84 5.69
CA PRO A 41 -11.09 5.42 5.63
C PRO A 41 -12.26 4.76 4.88
N GLU A 42 -12.09 4.51 3.58
CA GLU A 42 -12.72 3.35 2.94
C GLU A 42 -12.64 2.19 3.95
N PRO A 43 -13.75 1.47 4.22
CA PRO A 43 -13.75 0.43 5.23
C PRO A 43 -12.60 -0.53 4.94
N ARG A 44 -11.51 -0.41 5.71
CA ARG A 44 -10.42 -1.38 5.66
C ARG A 44 -11.04 -2.75 5.92
N GLU A 45 -11.96 -2.81 6.87
CA GLU A 45 -12.84 -3.94 7.13
C GLU A 45 -13.85 -4.10 6.00
N GLY A 46 -13.60 -5.07 5.10
CA GLY A 46 -14.51 -5.42 3.99
C GLY A 46 -13.85 -5.41 2.62
N SER A 47 -12.76 -4.67 2.44
CA SER A 47 -12.02 -4.67 1.16
C SER A 47 -11.36 -6.02 0.87
N ASP A 48 -11.24 -6.38 -0.42
CA ASP A 48 -10.49 -7.56 -0.84
C ASP A 48 -9.04 -7.52 -0.35
N LYS A 49 -8.44 -6.32 -0.32
CA LYS A 49 -7.09 -6.12 0.19
C LYS A 49 -6.97 -6.55 1.65
N ALA A 50 -7.91 -6.17 2.52
CA ALA A 50 -7.88 -6.57 3.92
C ALA A 50 -8.20 -8.05 4.12
N ARG A 51 -9.22 -8.57 3.42
CA ARG A 51 -9.59 -10.01 3.46
C ARG A 51 -8.44 -10.92 3.05
N LEU A 52 -7.66 -10.50 2.06
CA LEU A 52 -6.58 -11.27 1.47
C LEU A 52 -5.19 -10.91 2.03
N TYR A 53 -5.10 -9.93 2.93
CA TYR A 53 -3.81 -9.57 3.54
C TYR A 53 -3.27 -10.76 4.36
N SER A 54 -2.11 -11.29 3.98
CA SER A 54 -1.47 -12.40 4.68
C SER A 54 0.02 -12.50 4.35
N ARG A 55 0.82 -12.94 5.33
CA ARG A 55 2.24 -13.30 5.14
C ARG A 55 2.48 -14.80 5.05
N ASP A 56 1.44 -15.62 5.14
CA ASP A 56 1.55 -17.07 5.01
C ASP A 56 1.99 -17.47 3.59
N PRO A 57 3.14 -18.14 3.40
CA PRO A 57 3.60 -18.62 2.10
C PRO A 57 2.63 -19.62 1.45
N ALA A 58 1.87 -20.39 2.23
CA ALA A 58 0.95 -21.40 1.73
C ALA A 58 -0.24 -20.79 0.99
N ARG A 59 -0.70 -19.59 1.37
CA ARG A 59 -1.84 -18.91 0.74
C ARG A 59 -1.52 -18.57 -0.72
N ALA A 60 -2.33 -19.11 -1.64
CA ALA A 60 -2.14 -19.01 -3.08
C ALA A 60 -2.51 -17.62 -3.63
N ALA A 61 -3.54 -16.97 -3.07
CA ALA A 61 -3.92 -15.60 -3.39
C ALA A 61 -3.80 -14.74 -2.13
N LYS A 62 -2.95 -13.70 -2.17
CA LYS A 62 -2.76 -12.82 -1.01
C LYS A 62 -2.24 -11.45 -1.40
N TYR A 63 -2.58 -10.46 -0.57
CA TYR A 63 -1.85 -9.20 -0.53
C TYR A 63 -0.82 -9.23 0.60
N ASN A 64 0.31 -8.59 0.37
CA ASN A 64 1.21 -8.18 1.44
C ASN A 64 1.90 -6.86 1.07
N CYS A 65 2.41 -6.16 2.07
CA CYS A 65 3.42 -5.14 1.85
C CYS A 65 4.79 -5.78 2.08
N ASN A 66 5.80 -5.31 1.34
CA ASN A 66 7.21 -5.65 1.52
C ASN A 66 7.40 -7.14 1.82
N PHE A 67 7.45 -7.96 0.76
CA PHE A 67 7.62 -9.40 0.87
C PHE A 67 8.73 -9.80 1.87
N ASP A 68 9.80 -9.01 1.93
CA ASP A 68 10.97 -9.16 2.77
C ASP A 68 10.97 -8.27 4.04
N LEU A 69 9.83 -7.76 4.51
CA LEU A 69 9.76 -6.72 5.56
C LEU A 69 10.64 -6.99 6.80
N TYR A 70 10.72 -8.25 7.25
CA TYR A 70 11.46 -8.64 8.45
C TYR A 70 12.95 -8.95 8.17
N GLN A 71 13.36 -8.93 6.92
CA GLN A 71 14.74 -9.19 6.48
C GLN A 71 15.38 -7.96 5.84
N SER A 72 14.57 -7.08 5.26
CA SER A 72 15.04 -5.89 4.57
C SER A 72 15.57 -4.84 5.55
N PRO A 73 16.69 -4.18 5.24
CA PRO A 73 17.21 -3.07 6.05
C PRO A 73 16.35 -1.80 5.95
N ALA A 74 15.39 -1.76 5.01
CA ALA A 74 14.48 -0.65 4.83
C ALA A 74 13.08 -1.13 4.45
N ALA A 75 12.06 -0.50 5.02
CA ALA A 75 10.71 -0.65 4.50
C ALA A 75 10.59 0.09 3.16
N ASN A 76 10.11 -0.60 2.13
CA ASN A 76 9.57 0.05 0.93
C ASN A 76 8.05 0.24 1.08
N TRP A 77 7.44 0.91 0.11
CA TRP A 77 6.03 1.34 0.13
C TRP A 77 5.22 0.69 -0.99
N ARG A 78 5.72 -0.45 -1.51
CA ARG A 78 5.02 -1.21 -2.53
C ARG A 78 4.13 -2.25 -1.88
N ASP A 79 2.85 -2.19 -2.24
CA ASP A 79 1.95 -3.31 -2.03
C ASP A 79 2.11 -4.31 -3.19
N MET A 80 2.07 -5.60 -2.86
CA MET A 80 2.14 -6.69 -3.83
C MET A 80 0.90 -7.58 -3.71
N LEU A 81 0.28 -7.87 -4.86
CA LEU A 81 -0.63 -9.00 -5.01
C LEU A 81 0.20 -10.21 -5.46
N TYR A 82 0.08 -11.32 -4.76
CA TYR A 82 0.68 -12.59 -5.14
C TYR A 82 -0.42 -13.61 -5.49
N LEU A 83 -0.32 -14.20 -6.68
CA LEU A 83 -1.21 -15.24 -7.19
C LEU A 83 -0.37 -16.43 -7.68
N ARG A 84 -0.47 -17.58 -7.00
CA ARG A 84 0.07 -18.86 -7.48
C ARG A 84 -1.05 -19.62 -8.20
N THR A 85 -0.94 -19.76 -9.51
CA THR A 85 -1.96 -20.41 -10.35
C THR A 85 -1.62 -21.83 -10.79
N ALA A 86 -0.37 -22.27 -10.57
CA ALA A 86 0.11 -23.61 -10.92
C ALA A 86 0.71 -24.31 -9.68
N PRO A 87 0.63 -25.66 -9.60
CA PRO A 87 -0.06 -26.55 -10.54
C PRO A 87 -1.60 -26.42 -10.48
N ASP A 88 -2.13 -26.06 -9.31
CA ASP A 88 -3.55 -25.91 -9.07
C ASP A 88 -3.89 -24.44 -8.76
N PRO A 89 -4.84 -23.83 -9.49
CA PRO A 89 -5.24 -22.45 -9.25
C PRO A 89 -6.13 -22.32 -7.99
N PRO A 90 -6.12 -21.15 -7.32
CA PRO A 90 -7.02 -20.90 -6.20
C PRO A 90 -8.49 -20.85 -6.67
N PRO A 91 -9.46 -21.19 -5.81
CA PRO A 91 -10.88 -21.00 -6.08
C PRO A 91 -11.20 -19.55 -6.43
N ALA A 92 -12.19 -19.33 -7.31
CA ALA A 92 -12.60 -17.97 -7.71
C ALA A 92 -13.00 -17.09 -6.51
N GLY A 93 -13.66 -17.64 -5.48
CA GLY A 93 -14.01 -16.89 -4.26
C GLY A 93 -12.80 -16.39 -3.45
N ASP A 94 -11.63 -17.00 -3.62
CA ASP A 94 -10.38 -16.61 -2.96
C ASP A 94 -9.60 -15.56 -3.75
N LEU A 95 -10.01 -15.27 -4.99
CA LEU A 95 -9.41 -14.22 -5.80
C LEU A 95 -10.03 -12.85 -5.47
N PRO A 96 -9.26 -11.76 -5.64
CA PRO A 96 -9.83 -10.42 -5.69
C PRO A 96 -10.87 -10.30 -6.81
N GLU A 97 -11.89 -9.46 -6.64
CA GLU A 97 -12.99 -9.26 -7.61
C GLU A 97 -12.49 -9.00 -9.03
N TYR A 98 -11.47 -8.16 -9.19
CA TYR A 98 -10.86 -7.85 -10.50
C TYR A 98 -10.07 -9.01 -11.13
N CYS A 99 -9.86 -10.10 -10.40
CA CYS A 99 -9.18 -11.32 -10.86
C CYS A 99 -10.12 -12.52 -11.05
N ARG A 100 -11.42 -12.38 -10.74
CA ARG A 100 -12.40 -13.48 -10.86
C ARG A 100 -12.94 -13.62 -12.28
#